data_AF-A0A1C1CXX1-F1
#
_entry.id   AF-A0A1C1CXX1-F1
#
_cell.length_a   1.000
_cell.length_b   1.000
_cell.length_c   1.000
_cell.angle_alpha   90.00
_cell.angle_beta   90.00
_cell.angle_gamma   90.00
#
_symmetry.space_group_name_H-M   'P 1'
#
loop_
_entity.id
_entity.type
_entity.pdbx_description
1 polymer ?
#
loop_
_entity_poly.entity_id
_entity_poly.type
_entity_poly.pdbx_seq_one_letter_code
_entity_poly.pdbx_strand_id
1 'polypeptide(L)'
;MARGRPRAGSLDDKKLADRREQVRLNVRAHRQRQKEKKRLEALNQPYEPKFRWVQETKWQSSGTKDSSTRVKQARLRKPRRKPSPGSECSLLWGPSPEKQYTLSLLGMFRTRYLPERVTLPGAGVSEEQLITPCAIWVVEAYQMAVVRENPVVTGMLRALGLSILATELRREDIRAVSLNTYHKTLPFICRQLTSITSGGSLDPDDYLALILSGHAAAIFEVNVSGCMSRIFDQVRGLGSVYVHQLLQSGSMPKDWRYLMEEYRLFEIIFCLIYRRPSVLTGTGLCRSARQRNDVSHRRNASDPGNSQFGELVFLARHIPPIMNHIDESMVGDALRNRAAEQLHATMETVSFVLEELRKWCTEFLARDGRAFAESEAYVCGCGDFDFPDFQVASAWIFWLSFKIHALESYLSVVDIIQSSRQNHEISDLCGHRSNTSSTRVSQFCKGMLGARSELLEAVQLLIRSLPYLLQANVGYVGRSFVAFPLETARVALLHELQRESSVPSPADVLSPSISAGEPTQGILQGLASCARTMENAKAMKCALFSDQWTSYSTGV
;
A
#
# COMPACT_ATOMS: atom_id res chain seq x y z
N MET A 1 -51.56 30.43 -28.62
CA MET A 1 -50.37 29.66 -28.19
C MET A 1 -49.74 30.29 -26.93
N ALA A 2 -50.37 30.15 -25.77
CA ALA A 2 -49.84 30.69 -24.52
C ALA A 2 -48.98 29.63 -23.82
N ARG A 3 -47.65 29.73 -23.98
CA ARG A 3 -46.67 28.89 -23.27
C ARG A 3 -46.69 29.24 -21.78
N GLY A 4 -47.48 28.51 -21.01
CA GLY A 4 -47.50 28.60 -19.55
C GLY A 4 -46.15 28.19 -18.98
N ARG A 5 -45.35 29.16 -18.54
CA ARG A 5 -44.16 28.93 -17.71
C ARG A 5 -44.63 28.31 -16.39
N PRO A 6 -44.19 27.09 -16.01
CA PRO A 6 -44.52 26.54 -14.71
C PRO A 6 -43.90 27.42 -13.63
N ARG A 7 -44.73 27.97 -12.73
CA ARG A 7 -44.28 28.76 -11.58
C ARG A 7 -43.33 27.90 -10.73
N ALA A 8 -42.05 28.29 -10.71
CA ALA A 8 -40.97 27.64 -9.96
C ALA A 8 -41.13 27.70 -8.41
N GLY A 9 -42.23 28.23 -7.89
CA GLY A 9 -42.47 28.31 -6.44
C GLY A 9 -42.85 26.98 -5.77
N SER A 10 -43.41 26.02 -6.53
CA SER A 10 -43.94 24.77 -5.96
C SER A 10 -42.86 23.83 -5.39
N LEU A 11 -41.66 23.81 -5.98
CA LEU A 11 -40.64 22.84 -5.62
C LEU A 11 -39.87 23.21 -4.35
N ASP A 12 -39.65 24.51 -4.12
CA ASP A 12 -39.02 24.99 -2.89
C ASP A 12 -39.97 24.91 -1.70
N ASP A 13 -41.26 25.21 -1.89
CA ASP A 13 -42.27 25.04 -0.84
C ASP A 13 -42.41 23.58 -0.40
N LYS A 14 -42.35 22.63 -1.35
CA LYS A 14 -42.36 21.20 -1.03
C LYS A 14 -41.13 20.78 -0.23
N LYS A 15 -39.93 21.20 -0.63
CA LYS A 15 -38.69 20.92 0.14
C LYS A 15 -38.72 21.52 1.54
N LEU A 16 -39.30 22.71 1.69
CA LEU A 16 -39.46 23.37 2.99
C LEU A 16 -40.50 22.66 3.86
N ALA A 17 -41.60 22.19 3.26
CA ALA A 17 -42.61 21.38 3.94
C ALA A 17 -42.02 20.04 4.40
N ASP A 18 -41.30 19.33 3.54
CA ASP A 18 -40.65 18.06 3.85
C ASP A 18 -39.62 18.21 4.98
N ARG A 19 -38.81 19.29 4.97
CA ARG A 19 -37.88 19.60 6.07
C ARG A 19 -38.61 19.91 7.38
N ARG A 20 -39.72 20.67 7.33
CA ARG A 20 -40.51 20.98 8.53
C ARG A 20 -41.15 19.71 9.11
N GLU A 21 -41.62 18.81 8.26
CA GLU A 21 -42.19 17.53 8.67
C GLU A 21 -41.12 16.61 9.28
N GLN A 22 -39.93 16.55 8.67
CA GLN A 22 -38.80 15.80 9.23
C GLN A 22 -38.37 16.33 10.61
N VAL A 23 -38.31 17.65 10.79
CA VAL A 23 -38.03 18.27 12.10
C VAL A 23 -39.13 17.91 13.10
N ARG A 24 -40.41 17.97 12.70
CA ARG A 24 -41.54 17.57 13.57
C ARG A 24 -41.45 16.10 13.99
N LEU A 25 -41.14 15.18 13.07
CA LEU A 25 -40.97 13.76 13.36
C LEU A 25 -39.79 13.50 14.30
N ASN A 26 -38.65 14.17 14.08
CA ASN A 26 -37.48 14.06 14.93
C ASN A 26 -37.73 14.60 16.35
N VAL A 27 -38.42 15.75 16.47
CA VAL A 27 -38.79 16.31 17.77
C VAL A 27 -39.78 15.39 18.50
N ARG A 28 -40.75 14.79 17.80
CA ARG A 28 -41.69 13.82 18.39
C ARG A 28 -40.98 12.56 18.89
N ALA A 29 -40.08 12.00 18.08
CA ALA A 29 -39.27 10.85 18.44
C ALA A 29 -38.32 11.14 19.61
N HIS A 30 -37.74 12.35 19.68
CA HIS A 30 -36.92 12.78 20.81
C HIS A 30 -37.75 12.89 22.09
N ARG A 31 -38.94 13.50 22.03
CA ARG A 31 -39.85 13.60 23.19
C ARG A 31 -40.31 12.23 23.68
N GLN A 32 -40.56 11.28 22.77
CA GLN A 32 -40.88 9.89 23.14
C GLN A 32 -39.72 9.21 23.86
N ARG A 33 -38.49 9.31 23.31
CA ARG A 33 -37.29 8.77 23.97
C ARG A 33 -37.05 9.37 25.36
N GLN A 34 -37.26 10.67 25.53
CA GLN A 34 -37.16 11.34 26.83
C GLN A 34 -38.25 10.86 27.82
N LYS A 35 -39.49 10.64 27.36
CA LYS A 35 -40.54 10.07 28.20
C LYS A 35 -40.23 8.64 28.61
N GLU A 36 -39.73 7.82 27.69
CA GLU A 36 -39.39 6.43 27.93
C GLU A 36 -38.19 6.29 28.87
N LYS A 37 -37.16 7.12 28.67
CA LYS A 37 -36.03 7.25 29.59
C LYS A 37 -36.50 7.61 31.01
N LYS A 38 -37.33 8.64 31.17
CA LYS A 38 -37.87 9.01 32.49
C LYS A 38 -38.72 7.92 33.13
N ARG A 39 -39.49 7.17 32.32
CA ARG A 39 -40.32 6.05 32.81
C ARG A 39 -39.45 4.88 33.29
N LEU A 40 -38.36 4.57 32.58
CA LEU A 40 -37.44 3.49 32.95
C LEU A 40 -36.55 3.87 34.14
N GLU A 41 -36.11 5.13 34.23
CA GLU A 41 -35.44 5.69 35.41
C GLU A 41 -36.34 5.60 36.65
N ALA A 42 -37.64 5.91 36.54
CA ALA A 42 -38.60 5.75 37.64
C ALA A 42 -38.82 4.29 38.06
N LEU A 43 -38.50 3.33 37.18
CA LEU A 43 -38.60 1.88 37.45
C LEU A 43 -37.26 1.26 37.87
N ASN A 44 -36.20 2.06 38.05
CA ASN A 44 -34.82 1.59 38.30
C ASN A 44 -34.34 0.53 37.28
N GLN A 45 -34.80 0.61 36.03
CA GLN A 45 -34.37 -0.28 34.96
C GLN A 45 -33.43 0.43 33.98
N PRO A 46 -32.31 -0.19 33.59
CA PRO A 46 -31.38 0.40 32.64
C PRO A 46 -32.03 0.57 31.25
N TYR A 47 -31.88 1.77 30.68
CA TYR A 47 -32.39 2.10 29.35
C TYR A 47 -31.52 1.43 28.27
N GLU A 48 -32.02 0.34 27.66
CA GLU A 48 -31.43 -0.25 26.46
C GLU A 48 -32.04 0.34 25.17
N PRO A 49 -31.30 1.15 24.39
CA PRO A 49 -31.85 1.78 23.21
C PRO A 49 -32.01 0.77 22.06
N LYS A 50 -33.25 0.35 21.76
CA LYS A 50 -33.57 -0.39 20.52
C LYS A 50 -33.57 0.57 19.31
N PHE A 51 -32.39 0.91 18.79
CA PHE A 51 -32.26 1.75 17.59
C PHE A 51 -32.39 0.92 16.31
N ARG A 52 -33.57 0.93 15.66
CA ARG A 52 -33.65 0.86 14.19
C ARG A 52 -33.79 2.29 13.68
N TRP A 53 -32.72 2.83 13.10
CA TRP A 53 -32.84 4.00 12.24
C TRP A 53 -33.78 3.63 11.09
N VAL A 54 -34.74 4.51 10.80
CA VAL A 54 -35.60 4.39 9.61
C VAL A 54 -34.67 4.39 8.40
N GLN A 55 -34.52 3.21 7.80
CA GLN A 55 -33.59 2.93 6.72
C GLN A 55 -33.91 3.86 5.54
N GLU A 56 -32.88 4.53 5.04
CA GLU A 56 -32.89 5.40 3.86
C GLU A 56 -33.25 4.61 2.59
N THR A 57 -34.51 4.23 2.44
CA THR A 57 -35.00 3.68 1.18
C THR A 57 -35.52 4.82 0.32
N LYS A 58 -34.85 5.03 -0.83
CA LYS A 58 -35.27 5.82 -2.01
C LYS A 58 -34.78 7.27 -2.19
N TRP A 59 -33.49 7.56 -2.04
CA TRP A 59 -32.92 8.83 -2.56
C TRP A 59 -31.86 8.70 -3.66
N GLN A 60 -31.54 7.49 -4.14
CA GLN A 60 -30.70 7.31 -5.35
C GLN A 60 -31.43 7.54 -6.69
N SER A 61 -32.47 8.37 -6.73
CA SER A 61 -33.10 8.76 -7.99
C SER A 61 -33.56 10.22 -7.95
N SER A 62 -32.61 11.14 -8.02
CA SER A 62 -32.84 12.46 -8.63
C SER A 62 -31.49 13.08 -8.94
N GLY A 63 -30.88 12.59 -10.01
CA GLY A 63 -29.82 13.32 -10.69
C GLY A 63 -30.42 14.55 -11.35
N THR A 64 -30.11 15.74 -10.82
CA THR A 64 -30.21 16.98 -11.58
C THR A 64 -28.95 17.79 -11.31
N LYS A 65 -28.09 17.83 -12.33
CA LYS A 65 -26.88 18.66 -12.41
C LYS A 65 -27.32 20.13 -12.44
N ASP A 66 -27.43 20.77 -11.28
CA ASP A 66 -27.52 22.23 -11.20
C ASP A 66 -26.14 22.84 -10.91
N SER A 67 -25.43 23.12 -12.00
CA SER A 67 -24.22 23.94 -12.01
C SER A 67 -24.61 25.42 -11.87
N SER A 68 -24.78 25.93 -10.65
CA SER A 68 -24.79 27.39 -10.42
C SER A 68 -24.41 27.86 -9.00
N THR A 69 -24.06 26.98 -8.07
CA THR A 69 -23.72 27.38 -6.68
C THR A 69 -22.23 27.70 -6.44
N ARG A 70 -21.41 27.88 -7.49
CA ARG A 70 -19.96 28.15 -7.34
C ARG A 70 -19.58 29.60 -6.97
N VAL A 71 -20.51 30.56 -6.93
CA VAL A 71 -20.11 31.98 -6.71
C VAL A 71 -20.40 32.53 -5.31
N LYS A 72 -21.19 31.85 -4.45
CA LYS A 72 -21.53 32.42 -3.12
C LYS A 72 -20.75 31.89 -1.90
N GLN A 73 -19.85 30.92 -2.04
CA GLN A 73 -19.08 30.40 -0.89
C GLN A 73 -17.71 31.06 -0.66
N ALA A 74 -17.23 31.93 -1.55
CA ALA A 74 -15.95 32.63 -1.34
C ALA A 74 -15.99 33.70 -0.23
N ARG A 75 -17.16 34.12 0.26
CA ARG A 75 -17.30 35.19 1.28
C ARG A 75 -17.48 34.72 2.72
N LEU A 76 -17.24 33.45 3.03
CA LEU A 76 -17.27 32.91 4.41
C LEU A 76 -15.87 32.51 4.91
N ARG A 77 -14.82 33.27 4.58
CA ARG A 77 -13.60 33.29 5.39
C ARG A 77 -13.79 34.29 6.53
N LYS A 78 -14.44 33.86 7.62
CA LYS A 78 -14.27 34.57 8.90
C LYS A 78 -12.80 34.44 9.30
N PRO A 79 -12.08 35.53 9.63
CA PRO A 79 -10.70 35.44 10.05
C PRO A 79 -10.61 34.56 11.29
N ARG A 80 -9.82 33.48 11.22
CA ARG A 80 -9.39 32.75 12.42
C ARG A 80 -8.72 33.78 13.33
N ARG A 81 -9.36 34.10 14.46
CA ARG A 81 -8.74 34.88 15.52
C ARG A 81 -7.46 34.15 15.90
N LYS A 82 -6.29 34.79 15.71
CA LYS A 82 -5.05 34.33 16.32
C LYS A 82 -5.29 34.23 17.83
N PRO A 83 -4.96 33.10 18.48
CA PRO A 83 -5.08 33.00 19.93
C PRO A 83 -4.25 34.10 20.59
N SER A 84 -4.90 34.84 21.49
CA SER A 84 -4.25 35.89 22.28
C SER A 84 -3.14 35.27 23.14
N PRO A 85 -1.88 35.73 23.02
CA PRO A 85 -0.79 35.27 23.89
C PRO A 85 -1.06 35.84 25.28
N GLY A 86 -1.42 34.96 26.22
CA GLY A 86 -1.86 35.36 27.56
C GLY A 86 -3.07 34.57 28.08
N SER A 87 -3.65 33.67 27.27
CA SER A 87 -4.52 32.64 27.83
C SER A 87 -3.66 31.65 28.59
N GLU A 88 -3.48 31.91 29.88
CA GLU A 88 -3.04 30.93 30.86
C GLU A 88 -3.68 29.58 30.55
N CYS A 89 -2.84 28.57 30.37
CA CYS A 89 -3.27 27.22 30.09
C CYS A 89 -4.13 26.76 31.27
N SER A 90 -5.45 26.84 31.14
CA SER A 90 -6.36 26.44 32.19
C SER A 90 -6.32 24.91 32.32
N LEU A 91 -5.32 24.41 33.03
CA LEU A 91 -5.17 23.01 33.42
C LEU A 91 -6.35 22.49 34.28
N LEU A 92 -7.33 23.35 34.60
CA LEU A 92 -8.51 23.04 35.41
C LEU A 92 -9.68 22.43 34.61
N TRP A 93 -9.65 22.47 33.27
CA TRP A 93 -10.69 21.84 32.46
C TRP A 93 -10.14 20.56 31.84
N GLY A 94 -10.42 19.43 32.49
CA GLY A 94 -10.18 18.13 31.88
C GLY A 94 -10.83 18.06 30.49
N PRO A 95 -10.28 17.24 29.56
CA PRO A 95 -10.84 17.09 28.22
C PRO A 95 -12.32 16.72 28.29
N SER A 96 -13.14 17.27 27.39
CA SER A 96 -14.56 16.90 27.31
C SER A 96 -14.72 15.38 27.13
N PRO A 97 -15.85 14.76 27.52
CA PRO A 97 -16.06 13.33 27.35
C PRO A 97 -15.84 12.85 25.91
N GLU A 98 -16.21 13.67 24.92
CA GLU A 98 -16.02 13.39 23.49
C GLU A 98 -14.53 13.43 23.10
N LYS A 99 -13.76 14.38 23.68
CA LYS A 99 -12.32 14.46 23.50
C LYS A 99 -11.63 13.29 24.17
N GLN A 100 -12.01 12.92 25.39
CA GLN A 100 -11.51 11.72 26.08
C GLN A 100 -11.74 10.44 25.28
N TYR A 101 -12.96 10.27 24.75
CA TYR A 101 -13.29 9.16 23.88
C TYR A 101 -12.43 9.12 22.61
N THR A 102 -12.27 10.28 21.96
CA THR A 102 -11.44 10.40 20.76
C THR A 102 -9.97 10.08 21.07
N LEU A 103 -9.40 10.64 22.13
CA LEU A 103 -8.03 10.36 22.56
C LEU A 103 -7.82 8.88 22.90
N SER A 104 -8.78 8.25 23.58
CA SER A 104 -8.72 6.82 23.90
C SER A 104 -8.72 5.97 22.63
N LEU A 105 -9.56 6.33 21.66
CA LEU A 105 -9.63 5.66 20.37
C LEU A 105 -8.34 5.83 19.55
N LEU A 106 -7.75 7.03 19.55
CA LEU A 106 -6.47 7.30 18.90
C LEU A 106 -5.33 6.52 19.56
N GLY A 107 -5.36 6.41 20.89
CA GLY A 107 -4.43 5.55 21.64
C GLY A 107 -4.54 4.09 21.23
N MET A 108 -5.78 3.57 21.08
CA MET A 108 -6.02 2.22 20.59
C MET A 108 -5.53 2.00 19.17
N PHE A 109 -5.78 2.95 18.26
CA PHE A 109 -5.23 2.88 16.91
C PHE A 109 -3.70 2.75 16.96
N ARG A 110 -3.03 3.63 17.71
CA ARG A 110 -1.57 3.60 17.86
C ARG A 110 -1.05 2.26 18.39
N THR A 111 -1.67 1.68 19.42
CA THR A 111 -1.21 0.44 20.08
C THR A 111 -1.62 -0.84 19.36
N ARG A 112 -2.72 -0.83 18.60
CA ARG A 112 -3.19 -1.99 17.84
C ARG A 112 -2.62 -2.03 16.44
N TYR A 113 -2.38 -0.87 15.84
CA TYR A 113 -1.93 -0.79 14.46
C TYR A 113 -0.46 -1.21 14.33
N LEU A 114 0.38 -0.76 15.25
CA LEU A 114 1.80 -1.08 15.28
C LEU A 114 2.09 -2.36 16.09
N PRO A 115 3.21 -3.05 15.82
CA PRO A 115 3.61 -4.22 16.60
C PRO A 115 3.78 -3.88 18.08
N GLU A 116 3.46 -4.84 18.96
CA GLU A 116 3.51 -4.63 20.42
C GLU A 116 4.88 -4.18 20.94
N ARG A 117 5.95 -4.51 20.20
CA ARG A 117 7.35 -4.20 20.53
C ARG A 117 7.84 -2.84 20.04
N VAL A 118 7.07 -2.12 19.22
CA VAL A 118 7.44 -0.75 18.85
C VAL A 118 7.17 0.13 20.06
N THR A 119 8.19 0.37 20.88
CA THR A 119 8.16 1.38 21.94
C THR A 119 8.09 2.73 21.28
N LEU A 120 6.87 3.19 21.07
CA LEU A 120 6.62 4.47 20.44
C LEU A 120 7.07 5.57 21.41
N PRO A 121 7.91 6.51 20.98
CA PRO A 121 8.39 7.56 21.85
C PRO A 121 7.22 8.33 22.50
N GLY A 122 7.42 8.76 23.74
CA GLY A 122 6.50 9.72 24.38
C GLY A 122 6.41 10.99 23.53
N ALA A 123 5.32 11.77 23.69
CA ALA A 123 5.18 13.03 22.95
C ALA A 123 6.43 13.91 23.16
N GLY A 124 7.14 14.27 22.07
CA GLY A 124 8.34 15.10 22.09
C GLY A 124 9.69 14.37 22.09
N VAL A 125 9.74 13.05 21.92
CA VAL A 125 11.00 12.28 21.82
C VAL A 125 11.37 12.01 20.35
N SER A 126 12.67 12.12 20.03
CA SER A 126 13.28 12.04 18.69
C SER A 126 12.71 10.92 17.81
N GLU A 127 12.24 11.27 16.60
CA GLU A 127 11.75 10.36 15.55
C GLU A 127 12.81 9.37 15.04
N GLU A 128 14.10 9.62 15.30
CA GLU A 128 15.25 8.89 14.73
C GLU A 128 15.24 7.37 14.99
N GLN A 129 14.40 6.88 15.91
CA GLN A 129 14.32 5.45 16.24
C GLN A 129 13.28 4.66 15.44
N LEU A 130 12.39 5.29 14.69
CA LEU A 130 11.29 4.59 14.01
C LEU A 130 11.70 4.11 12.62
N ILE A 131 12.50 3.04 12.56
CA ILE A 131 12.87 2.37 11.30
C ILE A 131 11.78 1.35 10.89
N THR A 132 10.75 1.17 11.70
CA THR A 132 9.65 0.24 11.42
C THR A 132 8.73 0.80 10.33
N PRO A 133 8.45 0.04 9.24
CA PRO A 133 7.49 0.45 8.23
C PRO A 133 6.13 0.83 8.83
N CYS A 134 5.56 1.94 8.38
CA CYS A 134 4.32 2.55 8.87
C CYS A 134 4.34 3.12 10.30
N ALA A 135 5.45 3.06 11.04
CA ALA A 135 5.49 3.67 12.37
C ALA A 135 5.54 5.20 12.31
N ILE A 136 6.24 5.77 11.32
CA ILE A 136 6.51 7.20 11.24
C ILE A 136 5.21 7.98 11.00
N TRP A 137 4.46 7.65 9.94
CA TRP A 137 3.21 8.38 9.69
C TRP A 137 2.18 8.18 10.80
N VAL A 138 2.14 7.02 11.46
CA VAL A 138 1.22 6.77 12.58
C VAL A 138 1.55 7.68 13.74
N VAL A 139 2.84 7.80 14.09
CA VAL A 139 3.29 8.68 15.17
C VAL A 139 3.04 10.14 14.81
N GLU A 140 3.40 10.57 13.62
CA GLU A 140 3.20 11.94 13.17
C GLU A 140 1.72 12.32 13.07
N ALA A 141 0.89 11.42 12.53
CA ALA A 141 -0.56 11.62 12.49
C ALA A 141 -1.15 11.68 13.90
N TYR A 142 -0.71 10.80 14.80
CA TYR A 142 -1.14 10.82 16.20
C TYR A 142 -0.75 12.12 16.89
N GLN A 143 0.50 12.58 16.75
CA GLN A 143 0.97 13.84 17.32
C GLN A 143 0.18 15.02 16.75
N MET A 144 -0.04 15.05 15.44
CA MET A 144 -0.82 16.11 14.80
C MET A 144 -2.31 16.11 15.24
N ALA A 145 -2.89 14.93 15.47
CA ALA A 145 -4.27 14.81 15.94
C ALA A 145 -4.43 15.18 17.42
N VAL A 146 -3.49 14.77 18.29
CA VAL A 146 -3.58 14.94 19.74
C VAL A 146 -3.03 16.28 20.21
N VAL A 147 -1.87 16.69 19.70
CA VAL A 147 -1.16 17.90 20.15
C VAL A 147 -1.60 19.11 19.34
N ARG A 148 -1.60 19.01 18.01
CA ARG A 148 -1.97 20.13 17.12
C ARG A 148 -3.47 20.23 16.85
N GLU A 149 -4.23 19.21 17.26
CA GLU A 149 -5.69 19.12 17.11
C GLU A 149 -6.19 19.37 15.68
N ASN A 150 -5.44 18.92 14.66
CA ASN A 150 -5.86 19.10 13.28
C ASN A 150 -7.16 18.32 13.01
N PRO A 151 -8.28 18.99 12.64
CA PRO A 151 -9.57 18.33 12.56
C PRO A 151 -9.67 17.28 11.44
N VAL A 152 -8.88 17.41 10.36
CA VAL A 152 -8.89 16.48 9.24
C VAL A 152 -8.18 15.19 9.63
N VAL A 153 -6.97 15.31 10.18
CA VAL A 153 -6.19 14.16 10.67
C VAL A 153 -6.93 13.45 11.80
N THR A 154 -7.46 14.21 12.77
CA THR A 154 -8.27 13.66 13.87
C THR A 154 -9.51 12.92 13.36
N GLY A 155 -10.20 13.46 12.36
CA GLY A 155 -11.34 12.81 11.72
C GLY A 155 -10.98 11.49 11.06
N MET A 156 -9.88 11.46 10.30
CA MET A 156 -9.42 10.24 9.61
C MET A 156 -8.92 9.17 10.57
N LEU A 157 -8.09 9.54 11.56
CA LEU A 157 -7.62 8.59 12.56
C LEU A 157 -8.77 8.08 13.45
N ARG A 158 -9.79 8.90 13.72
CA ARG A 158 -11.01 8.44 14.40
C ARG A 158 -11.76 7.42 13.55
N ALA A 159 -11.89 7.64 12.25
CA ALA A 159 -12.51 6.67 11.36
C ALA A 159 -11.77 5.33 11.38
N LEU A 160 -10.42 5.37 11.31
CA LEU A 160 -9.56 4.20 11.42
C LEU A 160 -9.70 3.47 12.76
N GLY A 161 -9.59 4.18 13.89
CA GLY A 161 -9.72 3.57 15.21
C GLY A 161 -11.10 2.91 15.41
N LEU A 162 -12.18 3.55 14.91
CA LEU A 162 -13.51 2.94 14.91
C LEU A 162 -13.58 1.70 14.01
N SER A 163 -12.88 1.71 12.87
CA SER A 163 -12.84 0.56 11.96
C SER A 163 -12.14 -0.63 12.62
N ILE A 164 -11.01 -0.39 13.29
CA ILE A 164 -10.29 -1.40 14.06
C ILE A 164 -11.20 -1.97 15.14
N LEU A 165 -11.81 -1.10 15.95
CA LEU A 165 -12.71 -1.52 17.03
C LEU A 165 -13.92 -2.30 16.51
N ALA A 166 -14.50 -1.89 15.39
CA ALA A 166 -15.60 -2.60 14.74
C ALA A 166 -15.18 -4.02 14.31
N THR A 167 -13.95 -4.15 13.79
CA THR A 167 -13.38 -5.42 13.36
C THR A 167 -13.11 -6.35 14.53
N GLU A 168 -12.49 -5.85 15.60
CA GLU A 168 -12.20 -6.61 16.83
C GLU A 168 -13.49 -7.08 17.53
N LEU A 169 -14.45 -6.18 17.69
CA LEU A 169 -15.72 -6.47 18.38
C LEU A 169 -16.77 -7.13 17.48
N ARG A 170 -16.49 -7.29 16.18
CA ARG A 170 -17.44 -7.79 15.18
C ARG A 170 -18.76 -7.02 15.18
N ARG A 171 -18.68 -5.68 15.26
CA ARG A 171 -19.83 -4.78 15.42
C ARG A 171 -20.07 -3.92 14.17
N GLU A 172 -21.14 -4.24 13.45
CA GLU A 172 -21.54 -3.53 12.22
C GLU A 172 -22.03 -2.10 12.48
N ASP A 173 -22.59 -1.82 13.66
CA ASP A 173 -23.01 -0.47 14.03
C ASP A 173 -21.81 0.48 14.20
N ILE A 174 -20.72 0.00 14.80
CA ILE A 174 -19.45 0.75 14.89
C ILE A 174 -18.84 0.92 13.50
N ARG A 175 -18.91 -0.10 12.64
CA ARG A 175 -18.46 -0.01 11.23
C ARG A 175 -19.22 1.07 10.46
N ALA A 176 -20.52 1.18 10.65
CA ALA A 176 -21.33 2.22 10.02
C ALA A 176 -20.94 3.64 10.50
N VAL A 177 -20.65 3.81 11.80
CA VAL A 177 -20.16 5.09 12.34
C VAL A 177 -18.77 5.41 11.79
N SER A 178 -17.88 4.42 11.68
CA SER A 178 -16.55 4.55 11.08
C SER A 178 -16.63 5.08 9.64
N LEU A 179 -17.43 4.42 8.79
CA LEU A 179 -17.71 4.85 7.41
C LEU A 179 -18.29 6.26 7.32
N ASN A 180 -19.25 6.60 8.18
CA ASN A 180 -19.85 7.93 8.21
C ASN A 180 -18.82 9.00 8.60
N THR A 181 -17.95 8.72 9.58
CA THR A 181 -16.85 9.63 9.97
C THR A 181 -15.87 9.82 8.83
N TYR A 182 -15.49 8.75 8.12
CA TYR A 182 -14.62 8.81 6.95
C TYR A 182 -15.22 9.69 5.84
N HIS A 183 -16.46 9.42 5.43
CA HIS A 183 -17.14 10.20 4.39
C HIS A 183 -17.41 11.66 4.77
N LYS A 184 -17.53 11.98 6.06
CA LYS A 184 -17.63 13.37 6.54
C LYS A 184 -16.29 14.11 6.51
N THR A 185 -15.19 13.38 6.65
CA THR A 185 -13.84 13.95 6.70
C THR A 185 -13.23 14.11 5.29
N LEU A 186 -13.52 13.19 4.38
CA LEU A 186 -13.00 13.19 3.01
C LEU A 186 -13.23 14.52 2.23
N PRO A 187 -14.39 15.21 2.33
CA PRO A 187 -14.60 16.49 1.66
C PRO A 187 -13.64 17.61 2.08
N PHE A 188 -12.96 17.50 3.22
CA PHE A 188 -11.93 18.46 3.64
C PHE A 188 -10.62 18.21 2.88
N ILE A 189 -10.21 16.95 2.75
CA ILE A 189 -9.08 16.52 1.92
C ILE A 189 -9.31 16.94 0.46
N CYS A 190 -10.49 16.63 -0.09
CA CYS A 190 -10.81 17.01 -1.47
C CYS A 190 -10.75 18.53 -1.70
N ARG A 191 -11.14 19.34 -0.70
CA ARG A 191 -11.04 20.80 -0.78
C ARG A 191 -9.59 21.29 -0.78
N GLN A 192 -8.74 20.72 0.07
CA GLN A 192 -7.31 21.03 0.07
C GLN A 192 -6.64 20.62 -1.26
N LEU A 193 -6.94 19.41 -1.76
CA LEU A 193 -6.48 18.96 -3.08
C LEU A 193 -6.95 19.89 -4.21
N THR A 194 -8.22 20.32 -4.18
CA THR A 194 -8.75 21.27 -5.17
C THR A 194 -8.03 22.62 -5.10
N SER A 195 -7.69 23.09 -3.90
CA SER A 195 -6.91 24.32 -3.72
C SER A 195 -5.55 24.21 -4.40
N ILE A 196 -4.84 23.12 -4.13
CA ILE A 196 -3.53 22.80 -4.74
C ILE A 196 -3.65 22.74 -6.27
N THR A 197 -4.58 21.93 -6.81
CA THR A 197 -4.72 21.77 -8.26
C THR A 197 -5.19 23.03 -8.99
N SER A 198 -5.80 23.98 -8.27
CA SER A 198 -6.15 25.31 -8.80
C SER A 198 -5.02 26.34 -8.74
N GLY A 199 -3.79 25.92 -8.39
CA GLY A 199 -2.62 26.80 -8.26
C GLY A 199 -2.51 27.53 -6.91
N GLY A 200 -3.32 27.13 -5.93
CA GLY A 200 -3.21 27.66 -4.57
C GLY A 200 -1.99 27.08 -3.83
N SER A 201 -1.40 27.87 -2.94
CA SER A 201 -0.43 27.37 -1.96
C SER A 201 -1.13 26.93 -0.68
N LEU A 202 -0.67 25.85 -0.08
CA LEU A 202 -0.98 25.51 1.31
C LEU A 202 0.23 25.83 2.18
N ASP A 203 -0.03 26.16 3.44
CA ASP A 203 1.02 26.26 4.45
C ASP A 203 1.65 24.88 4.68
N PRO A 204 2.94 24.79 5.09
CA PRO A 204 3.61 23.50 5.31
C PRO A 204 2.86 22.56 6.25
N ASP A 205 2.24 23.08 7.32
CA ASP A 205 1.44 22.28 8.26
C ASP A 205 0.17 21.70 7.62
N ASP A 206 -0.46 22.44 6.70
CA ASP A 206 -1.65 21.97 5.97
C ASP A 206 -1.26 20.89 4.95
N TYR A 207 -0.09 20.99 4.33
CA TYR A 207 0.47 19.93 3.48
C TYR A 207 0.79 18.67 4.27
N LEU A 208 1.45 18.79 5.42
CA LEU A 208 1.74 17.65 6.28
C LEU A 208 0.43 16.98 6.74
N ALA A 209 -0.57 17.78 7.15
CA ALA A 209 -1.90 17.25 7.49
C ALA A 209 -2.56 16.51 6.32
N LEU A 210 -2.41 17.02 5.10
CA LEU A 210 -2.93 16.38 3.89
C LEU A 210 -2.22 15.06 3.60
N ILE A 211 -0.88 15.01 3.71
CA ILE A 211 -0.06 13.81 3.53
C ILE A 211 -0.46 12.74 4.55
N LEU A 212 -0.52 13.09 5.84
CA LEU A 212 -0.87 12.17 6.93
C LEU A 212 -2.32 11.68 6.80
N SER A 213 -3.24 12.57 6.39
CA SER A 213 -4.64 12.19 6.11
C SER A 213 -4.75 11.28 4.88
N GLY A 214 -3.87 11.44 3.89
CA GLY A 214 -3.78 10.56 2.72
C GLY A 214 -3.30 9.16 3.09
N HIS A 215 -2.27 9.03 3.94
CA HIS A 215 -1.86 7.73 4.49
C HIS A 215 -3.00 7.07 5.27
N ALA A 216 -3.63 7.83 6.16
CA ALA A 216 -4.77 7.34 6.94
C ALA A 216 -5.93 6.87 6.04
N ALA A 217 -6.22 7.59 4.95
CA ALA A 217 -7.24 7.21 3.99
C ALA A 217 -6.88 5.93 3.22
N ALA A 218 -5.63 5.79 2.77
CA ALA A 218 -5.17 4.58 2.10
C ALA A 218 -5.32 3.34 3.02
N ILE A 219 -4.90 3.46 4.27
CA ILE A 219 -5.04 2.40 5.28
C ILE A 219 -6.51 2.14 5.65
N PHE A 220 -7.37 3.16 5.61
CA PHE A 220 -8.79 2.98 5.83
C PHE A 220 -9.41 2.13 4.71
N GLU A 221 -9.07 2.41 3.46
CA GLU A 221 -9.50 1.60 2.32
C GLU A 221 -9.00 0.15 2.43
N VAL A 222 -7.74 -0.06 2.86
CA VAL A 222 -7.20 -1.41 3.17
C VAL A 222 -8.11 -2.15 4.15
N ASN A 223 -8.47 -1.51 5.27
CA ASN A 223 -9.21 -2.18 6.34
C ASN A 223 -10.71 -2.36 6.05
N VAL A 224 -11.30 -1.48 5.24
CA VAL A 224 -12.77 -1.41 5.08
C VAL A 224 -13.24 -1.92 3.73
N SER A 225 -12.61 -1.49 2.65
CA SER A 225 -13.01 -1.88 1.28
C SER A 225 -12.29 -3.13 0.82
N GLY A 226 -11.10 -3.42 1.35
CA GLY A 226 -10.29 -4.58 0.94
C GLY A 226 -9.90 -4.55 -0.54
N CYS A 227 -10.05 -3.40 -1.20
CA CYS A 227 -9.97 -3.27 -2.65
C CYS A 227 -8.63 -2.66 -3.06
N MET A 228 -7.73 -3.49 -3.59
CA MET A 228 -6.36 -3.08 -3.94
C MET A 228 -6.28 -1.97 -4.98
N SER A 229 -7.19 -1.91 -5.94
CA SER A 229 -7.22 -0.81 -6.93
C SER A 229 -7.53 0.54 -6.29
N ARG A 230 -8.47 0.60 -5.34
CA ARG A 230 -8.78 1.83 -4.59
C ARG A 230 -7.60 2.26 -3.72
N ILE A 231 -6.93 1.31 -3.10
CA ILE A 231 -5.74 1.58 -2.28
C ILE A 231 -4.65 2.16 -3.18
N PHE A 232 -4.42 1.57 -4.34
CA PHE A 232 -3.47 2.09 -5.33
C PHE A 232 -3.77 3.51 -5.77
N ASP A 233 -5.04 3.85 -6.02
CA ASP A 233 -5.44 5.22 -6.36
C ASP A 233 -5.10 6.22 -5.23
N GLN A 234 -5.29 5.83 -3.97
CA GLN A 234 -4.91 6.67 -2.82
C GLN A 234 -3.39 6.86 -2.74
N VAL A 235 -2.62 5.80 -2.94
CA VAL A 235 -1.14 5.84 -2.95
C VAL A 235 -0.63 6.72 -4.09
N ARG A 236 -1.19 6.61 -5.29
CA ARG A 236 -0.84 7.51 -6.40
C ARG A 236 -1.22 8.96 -6.12
N GLY A 237 -2.38 9.18 -5.50
CA GLY A 237 -2.84 10.50 -5.08
C GLY A 237 -1.85 11.15 -4.10
N LEU A 238 -1.39 10.39 -3.12
CA LEU A 238 -0.36 10.81 -2.16
C LEU A 238 0.97 11.16 -2.85
N GLY A 239 1.43 10.36 -3.80
CA GLY A 239 2.60 10.68 -4.62
C GLY A 239 2.47 11.97 -5.39
N SER A 240 1.28 12.23 -5.93
CA SER A 240 0.98 13.47 -6.64
C SER A 240 1.06 14.71 -5.72
N VAL A 241 0.66 14.56 -4.44
CA VAL A 241 0.81 15.63 -3.44
C VAL A 241 2.29 15.93 -3.17
N TYR A 242 3.12 14.90 -3.05
CA TYR A 242 4.56 15.04 -2.88
C TYR A 242 5.24 15.71 -4.07
N VAL A 243 4.91 15.28 -5.29
CA VAL A 243 5.43 15.90 -6.52
C VAL A 243 5.01 17.35 -6.61
N HIS A 244 3.76 17.67 -6.31
CA HIS A 244 3.28 19.05 -6.34
C HIS A 244 4.05 19.92 -5.35
N GLN A 245 4.23 19.48 -4.10
CA GLN A 245 5.01 20.25 -3.14
C GLN A 245 6.44 20.44 -3.62
N LEU A 246 7.11 19.40 -4.14
CA LEU A 246 8.46 19.54 -4.71
C LEU A 246 8.51 20.60 -5.81
N LEU A 247 7.55 20.58 -6.74
CA LEU A 247 7.49 21.56 -7.83
C LEU A 247 7.22 22.98 -7.32
N GLN A 248 6.45 23.13 -6.25
CA GLN A 248 6.11 24.42 -5.65
C GLN A 248 7.26 25.03 -4.82
N SER A 249 7.90 24.24 -3.96
CA SER A 249 8.95 24.72 -3.05
C SER A 249 10.38 24.49 -3.55
N GLY A 250 10.57 23.75 -4.64
CA GLY A 250 11.87 23.36 -5.20
C GLY A 250 12.63 22.31 -4.38
N SER A 251 12.21 22.04 -3.15
CA SER A 251 12.83 21.07 -2.24
C SER A 251 11.81 20.53 -1.23
N MET A 252 12.09 19.35 -0.65
CA MET A 252 11.29 18.80 0.44
C MET A 252 11.80 19.27 1.80
N PRO A 253 10.90 19.60 2.75
CA PRO A 253 11.26 19.75 4.15
C PRO A 253 12.03 18.51 4.63
N LYS A 254 13.10 18.73 5.39
CA LYS A 254 13.97 17.64 5.87
C LYS A 254 13.19 16.63 6.72
N ASP A 255 12.28 17.13 7.56
CA ASP A 255 11.45 16.32 8.47
C ASP A 255 10.49 15.38 7.71
N TRP A 256 10.21 15.64 6.42
CA TRP A 256 9.32 14.79 5.63
C TRP A 256 10.05 13.68 4.88
N ARG A 257 11.38 13.61 4.96
CA ARG A 257 12.15 12.60 4.22
C ARG A 257 11.81 11.17 4.65
N TYR A 258 11.59 10.94 5.94
CA TYR A 258 11.18 9.64 6.46
C TYR A 258 9.77 9.24 6.00
N LEU A 259 8.83 10.20 6.00
CA LEU A 259 7.48 9.99 5.43
C LEU A 259 7.52 9.71 3.91
N MET A 260 8.44 10.35 3.19
CA MET A 260 8.65 10.11 1.76
C MET A 260 9.21 8.71 1.52
N GLU A 261 10.19 8.29 2.31
CA GLU A 261 10.78 6.96 2.20
C GLU A 261 9.74 5.87 2.46
N GLU A 262 8.94 6.03 3.50
CA GLU A 262 7.85 5.11 3.82
C GLU A 262 6.79 5.08 2.70
N TYR A 263 6.40 6.25 2.19
CA TYR A 263 5.54 6.36 1.02
C TYR A 263 6.12 5.59 -0.17
N ARG A 264 7.43 5.74 -0.44
CA ARG A 264 8.08 5.07 -1.57
C ARG A 264 8.16 3.56 -1.37
N LEU A 265 8.38 3.09 -0.15
CA LEU A 265 8.31 1.66 0.18
C LEU A 265 6.91 1.12 -0.12
N PHE A 266 5.86 1.87 0.19
CA PHE A 266 4.48 1.46 -0.11
C PHE A 266 4.15 1.56 -1.61
N GLU A 267 4.56 2.64 -2.29
CA GLU A 267 4.31 2.86 -3.72
C GLU A 267 4.99 1.79 -4.57
N ILE A 268 6.26 1.49 -4.30
CA ILE A 268 7.05 0.62 -5.18
C ILE A 268 6.45 -0.77 -5.28
N ILE A 269 5.83 -1.27 -4.21
CA ILE A 269 5.13 -2.55 -4.20
C ILE A 269 4.00 -2.56 -5.24
N PHE A 270 3.17 -1.52 -5.27
CA PHE A 270 2.09 -1.43 -6.24
C PHE A 270 2.62 -1.25 -7.66
N CYS A 271 3.72 -0.49 -7.82
CA CYS A 271 4.40 -0.36 -9.11
C CYS A 271 4.88 -1.70 -9.66
N LEU A 272 5.41 -2.58 -8.81
CA LEU A 272 5.86 -3.91 -9.20
C LEU A 272 4.68 -4.82 -9.54
N ILE A 273 3.68 -4.92 -8.67
CA ILE A 273 2.52 -5.81 -8.87
C ILE A 273 1.69 -5.39 -10.09
N TYR A 274 1.45 -4.09 -10.26
CA TYR A 274 0.70 -3.58 -11.41
C TYR A 274 1.57 -3.33 -12.65
N ARG A 275 2.89 -3.56 -12.59
CA ARG A 275 3.85 -3.26 -13.66
C ARG A 275 3.65 -1.84 -14.20
N ARG A 276 3.70 -0.85 -13.29
CA ARG A 276 3.50 0.57 -13.60
C ARG A 276 4.66 1.42 -13.10
N PRO A 277 5.03 2.48 -13.83
CA PRO A 277 6.05 3.40 -13.34
C PRO A 277 5.55 4.17 -12.11
N SER A 278 6.47 4.52 -11.23
CA SER A 278 6.23 5.40 -10.08
C SER A 278 5.76 6.78 -10.56
N VAL A 279 4.86 7.40 -9.81
CA VAL A 279 4.45 8.81 -10.03
C VAL A 279 5.63 9.76 -9.86
N LEU A 280 6.65 9.36 -9.09
CA LEU A 280 7.86 10.13 -8.89
C LEU A 280 8.85 10.03 -10.05
N THR A 281 8.62 9.16 -11.05
CA THR A 281 9.52 8.97 -12.19
C THR A 281 9.79 10.30 -12.90
N GLY A 282 11.06 10.60 -13.18
CA GLY A 282 11.49 11.87 -13.79
C GLY A 282 11.68 13.03 -12.80
N THR A 283 11.26 12.89 -11.54
CA THR A 283 11.44 13.92 -10.52
C THR A 283 12.74 13.73 -9.72
N GLY A 284 13.22 14.80 -9.07
CA GLY A 284 14.34 14.73 -8.14
C GLY A 284 14.08 13.79 -6.94
N LEU A 285 12.81 13.58 -6.57
CA LEU A 285 12.41 12.68 -5.48
C LEU A 285 12.65 11.20 -5.79
N CYS A 286 12.67 10.83 -7.07
CA CYS A 286 13.06 9.48 -7.44
C CYS A 286 14.56 9.22 -7.18
N ARG A 287 15.39 10.28 -7.29
CA ARG A 287 16.86 10.21 -7.15
C ARG A 287 17.36 10.24 -5.70
N SER A 288 16.58 10.78 -4.77
CA SER A 288 17.04 11.27 -3.46
C SER A 288 17.57 10.21 -2.47
N ALA A 289 17.76 8.95 -2.87
CA ALA A 289 18.39 7.93 -2.01
C ALA A 289 19.87 7.66 -2.32
N ARG A 290 20.48 8.20 -3.39
CA ARG A 290 21.94 8.05 -3.60
C ARG A 290 22.50 9.17 -4.48
N GLN A 291 23.26 10.10 -3.88
CA GLN A 291 24.26 10.87 -4.63
C GLN A 291 25.53 10.01 -4.68
N ARG A 292 25.91 9.59 -5.89
CA ARG A 292 27.03 8.66 -6.15
C ARG A 292 28.39 9.16 -5.65
N ASN A 293 28.50 10.44 -5.30
CA ASN A 293 29.77 11.11 -4.99
C ASN A 293 30.02 11.30 -3.48
N ASP A 294 29.17 10.79 -2.60
CA ASP A 294 29.35 10.93 -1.14
C ASP A 294 29.66 9.58 -0.48
N VAL A 295 30.64 8.86 -1.04
CA VAL A 295 31.10 7.55 -0.53
C VAL A 295 32.04 7.72 0.68
N SER A 296 32.60 8.91 0.91
CA SER A 296 33.65 9.12 1.92
C SER A 296 33.18 9.70 3.26
N HIS A 297 31.94 10.18 3.40
CA HIS A 297 31.49 10.78 4.66
C HIS A 297 30.24 10.13 5.25
N ARG A 298 30.52 9.14 6.12
CA ARG A 298 29.74 8.74 7.30
C ARG A 298 28.26 8.40 7.06
N ARG A 299 28.01 7.09 7.12
CA ARG A 299 26.74 6.41 7.47
C ARG A 299 26.22 6.88 8.84
N ASN A 300 25.86 8.15 8.96
CA ASN A 300 24.97 8.54 10.04
C ASN A 300 23.61 7.93 9.69
N ALA A 301 23.11 7.07 10.58
CA ALA A 301 21.72 6.58 10.52
C ALA A 301 20.69 7.73 10.53
N SER A 302 21.14 8.96 10.81
CA SER A 302 20.34 10.18 10.76
C SER A 302 20.06 10.71 9.35
N ASP A 303 20.69 10.17 8.28
CA ASP A 303 20.27 10.49 6.91
C ASP A 303 19.34 9.38 6.40
N PRO A 304 18.05 9.65 6.13
CA PRO A 304 17.13 8.66 5.56
C PRO A 304 17.62 8.03 4.26
N GLY A 305 18.52 8.69 3.52
CA GLY A 305 19.20 8.07 2.38
C GLY A 305 20.04 6.82 2.73
N ASN A 306 20.39 6.64 4.00
CA ASN A 306 21.23 5.56 4.52
C ASN A 306 20.43 4.51 5.31
N SER A 307 19.09 4.58 5.34
CA SER A 307 18.29 3.54 5.98
C SER A 307 18.31 2.24 5.14
N GLN A 308 18.08 1.09 5.80
CA GLN A 308 18.02 -0.21 5.13
C GLN A 308 16.91 -0.26 4.06
N PHE A 309 15.76 0.36 4.36
CA PHE A 309 14.62 0.44 3.43
C PHE A 309 14.89 1.44 2.30
N GLY A 310 15.58 2.55 2.58
CA GLY A 310 15.98 3.54 1.58
C GLY A 310 16.83 2.92 0.48
N GLU A 311 17.79 2.06 0.85
CA GLU A 311 18.60 1.31 -0.12
C GLU A 311 17.79 0.28 -0.91
N LEU A 312 16.92 -0.50 -0.26
CA LEU A 312 16.03 -1.44 -0.95
C LEU A 312 15.10 -0.73 -1.95
N VAL A 313 14.49 0.38 -1.54
CA VAL A 313 13.62 1.22 -2.40
C VAL A 313 14.42 1.82 -3.55
N PHE A 314 15.67 2.22 -3.31
CA PHE A 314 16.56 2.71 -4.36
C PHE A 314 16.84 1.64 -5.40
N LEU A 315 17.11 0.40 -5.01
CA LEU A 315 17.33 -0.71 -5.93
C LEU A 315 16.04 -1.09 -6.67
N ALA A 316 14.93 -1.24 -5.93
CA ALA A 316 13.65 -1.66 -6.48
C ALA A 316 13.07 -0.67 -7.51
N ARG A 317 13.36 0.63 -7.42
CA ARG A 317 12.88 1.63 -8.38
C ARG A 317 13.30 1.37 -9.83
N HIS A 318 14.37 0.59 -10.04
CA HIS A 318 14.88 0.26 -11.35
C HIS A 318 14.06 -0.85 -12.04
N ILE A 319 13.30 -1.63 -11.29
CA ILE A 319 12.57 -2.80 -11.79
C ILE A 319 11.31 -2.41 -12.61
N PRO A 320 10.41 -1.50 -12.17
CA PRO A 320 9.22 -1.17 -12.96
C PRO A 320 9.51 -0.62 -14.37
N PRO A 321 10.52 0.27 -14.58
CA PRO A 321 10.91 0.67 -15.93
C PRO A 321 11.35 -0.50 -16.82
N ILE A 322 12.07 -1.48 -16.26
CA ILE A 322 12.49 -2.70 -16.95
C ILE A 322 11.25 -3.52 -17.34
N MET A 323 10.32 -3.73 -16.41
CA MET A 323 9.06 -4.44 -16.66
C MET A 323 8.24 -3.79 -17.78
N ASN A 324 8.10 -2.46 -17.77
CA ASN A 324 7.40 -1.75 -18.83
C ASN A 324 8.08 -1.94 -20.19
N HIS A 325 9.42 -1.87 -20.24
CA HIS A 325 10.16 -2.08 -21.48
C HIS A 325 9.99 -3.51 -22.01
N ILE A 326 9.97 -4.51 -21.12
CA ILE A 326 9.66 -5.91 -21.45
C ILE A 326 8.25 -6.00 -22.06
N ASP A 327 7.24 -5.41 -21.40
CA ASP A 327 5.85 -5.45 -21.86
C ASP A 327 5.68 -4.77 -23.24
N GLU A 328 6.31 -3.61 -23.44
CA GLU A 328 6.34 -2.91 -24.74
C GLU A 328 7.00 -3.76 -25.83
N SER A 329 8.07 -4.49 -25.46
CA SER A 329 8.81 -5.37 -26.39
C SER A 329 8.01 -6.63 -26.77
N MET A 330 7.13 -7.12 -25.89
CA MET A 330 6.24 -8.25 -26.21
C MET A 330 5.10 -7.87 -27.17
N VAL A 331 4.66 -6.60 -27.17
CA VAL A 331 3.52 -6.15 -27.97
C VAL A 331 3.91 -5.78 -29.41
N GLY A 332 5.18 -5.45 -29.69
CA GLY A 332 5.59 -4.88 -30.97
C GLY A 332 6.49 -5.75 -31.84
N ASP A 333 6.02 -6.14 -33.03
CA ASP A 333 6.87 -6.67 -34.13
C ASP A 333 7.92 -5.64 -34.62
N ALA A 334 7.69 -4.35 -34.36
CA ALA A 334 8.38 -3.24 -35.02
C ALA A 334 9.78 -2.89 -34.48
N LEU A 335 10.22 -3.50 -33.37
CA LEU A 335 11.46 -3.06 -32.71
C LEU A 335 12.70 -3.91 -33.05
N ARG A 336 12.62 -4.94 -33.90
CA ARG A 336 13.67 -5.97 -34.08
C ARG A 336 15.13 -5.47 -34.13
N ASN A 337 15.42 -4.32 -34.76
CA ASN A 337 16.80 -3.83 -34.87
C ASN A 337 17.26 -2.88 -33.74
N ARG A 338 16.37 -2.06 -33.15
CA ARG A 338 16.71 -1.26 -31.94
C ARG A 338 16.50 -2.03 -30.64
N ALA A 339 15.71 -3.10 -30.68
CA ALA A 339 15.40 -3.97 -29.54
C ALA A 339 16.66 -4.63 -28.99
N ALA A 340 17.59 -5.09 -29.83
CA ALA A 340 18.73 -5.86 -29.33
C ALA A 340 19.63 -5.04 -28.38
N GLU A 341 20.01 -3.81 -28.77
CA GLU A 341 20.82 -2.92 -27.92
C GLU A 341 20.06 -2.50 -26.64
N GLN A 342 18.77 -2.20 -26.77
CA GLN A 342 17.93 -1.82 -25.62
C GLN A 342 17.69 -2.98 -24.66
N LEU A 343 17.48 -4.20 -25.16
CA LEU A 343 17.37 -5.42 -24.37
C LEU A 343 18.69 -5.74 -23.67
N HIS A 344 19.83 -5.54 -24.33
CA HIS A 344 21.14 -5.71 -23.69
C HIS A 344 21.33 -4.71 -22.53
N ALA A 345 21.03 -3.43 -22.74
CA ALA A 345 21.09 -2.42 -21.68
C ALA A 345 20.10 -2.72 -20.53
N THR A 346 18.93 -3.26 -20.86
CA THR A 346 17.92 -3.70 -19.88
C THR A 346 18.44 -4.89 -19.07
N MET A 347 19.07 -5.85 -19.73
CA MET A 347 19.70 -7.02 -19.10
C MET A 347 20.85 -6.62 -18.17
N GLU A 348 21.71 -5.69 -18.59
CA GLU A 348 22.76 -5.12 -17.72
C GLU A 348 22.17 -4.42 -16.50
N THR A 349 21.10 -3.65 -16.67
CA THR A 349 20.44 -2.94 -15.57
C THR A 349 19.83 -3.92 -14.57
N VAL A 350 19.15 -4.97 -15.04
CA VAL A 350 18.56 -5.97 -14.14
C VAL A 350 19.64 -6.81 -13.44
N SER A 351 20.74 -7.11 -14.13
CA SER A 351 21.89 -7.82 -13.56
C SER A 351 22.55 -6.99 -12.45
N PHE A 352 22.71 -5.68 -12.68
CA PHE A 352 23.16 -4.73 -11.65
C PHE A 352 22.23 -4.75 -10.44
N VAL A 353 20.91 -4.70 -10.63
CA VAL A 353 19.95 -4.76 -9.52
C VAL A 353 20.08 -6.06 -8.73
N LEU A 354 20.19 -7.21 -9.41
CA LEU A 354 20.36 -8.50 -8.75
C LEU A 354 21.68 -8.60 -7.96
N GLU A 355 22.77 -8.08 -8.51
CA GLU A 355 24.07 -8.03 -7.83
C GLU A 355 24.02 -7.16 -6.56
N GLU A 356 23.45 -5.97 -6.66
CA GLU A 356 23.33 -5.07 -5.51
C GLU A 356 22.34 -5.61 -4.46
N LEU A 357 21.25 -6.26 -4.86
CA LEU A 357 20.35 -6.96 -3.93
C LEU A 357 21.06 -8.11 -3.22
N ARG A 358 21.98 -8.81 -3.89
CA ARG A 358 22.80 -9.85 -3.26
C ARG A 358 23.75 -9.26 -2.24
N LYS A 359 24.47 -8.18 -2.57
CA LYS A 359 25.36 -7.46 -1.64
C LYS A 359 24.58 -6.97 -0.42
N TRP A 360 23.44 -6.33 -0.65
CA TRP A 360 22.55 -5.87 0.42
C TRP A 360 22.16 -7.02 1.35
N CYS A 361 21.78 -8.18 0.80
CA CYS A 361 21.41 -9.36 1.59
C CYS A 361 22.57 -9.83 2.47
N THR A 362 23.78 -9.93 1.92
CA THR A 362 24.97 -10.33 2.67
C THR A 362 25.25 -9.34 3.82
N GLU A 363 25.18 -8.04 3.57
CA GLU A 363 25.37 -7.02 4.60
C GLU A 363 24.27 -7.06 5.67
N PHE A 364 23.01 -7.21 5.25
CA PHE A 364 21.85 -7.32 6.13
C PHE A 364 21.97 -8.53 7.06
N LEU A 365 22.22 -9.73 6.52
CA LEU A 365 22.34 -10.96 7.31
C LEU A 365 23.55 -10.92 8.24
N ALA A 366 24.65 -10.25 7.85
CA ALA A 366 25.83 -10.11 8.72
C ALA A 366 25.61 -9.15 9.90
N ARG A 367 24.73 -8.15 9.74
CA ARG A 367 24.50 -7.08 10.72
C ARG A 367 23.20 -7.24 11.50
N ASP A 368 22.07 -7.05 10.82
CA ASP A 368 20.75 -6.90 11.45
C ASP A 368 20.00 -8.24 11.50
N GLY A 369 20.14 -9.04 10.43
CA GLY A 369 19.52 -10.36 10.29
C GLY A 369 20.33 -11.49 10.90
N ARG A 370 21.39 -11.23 11.68
CA ARG A 370 22.30 -12.28 12.17
C ARG A 370 21.58 -13.32 13.02
N ALA A 371 20.79 -12.87 14.00
CA ALA A 371 20.03 -13.78 14.86
C ALA A 371 19.04 -14.64 14.06
N PHE A 372 18.46 -14.08 12.99
CA PHE A 372 17.60 -14.81 12.07
C PHE A 372 18.40 -15.82 11.23
N ALA A 373 19.57 -15.44 10.70
CA ALA A 373 20.45 -16.30 9.93
C ALA A 373 21.04 -17.47 10.74
N GLU A 374 21.20 -17.28 12.05
CA GLU A 374 21.67 -18.31 13.00
C GLU A 374 20.53 -19.19 13.53
N SER A 375 19.27 -18.89 13.18
CA SER A 375 18.11 -19.67 13.63
C SER A 375 18.08 -21.07 13.00
N GLU A 376 17.60 -22.06 13.75
CA GLU A 376 17.48 -23.43 13.28
C GLU A 376 16.60 -23.53 12.02
N ALA A 377 15.49 -22.78 11.96
CA ALA A 377 14.61 -22.77 10.80
C ALA A 377 15.31 -22.27 9.53
N TYR A 378 16.20 -21.27 9.66
CA TYR A 378 16.99 -20.79 8.53
C TYR A 378 18.06 -21.80 8.13
N VAL A 379 18.86 -22.27 9.09
CA VAL A 379 19.99 -23.19 8.86
C VAL A 379 19.55 -24.56 8.32
N CYS A 380 18.51 -25.15 8.91
CA CYS A 380 17.98 -26.45 8.50
C CYS A 380 17.14 -26.37 7.22
N GLY A 381 16.78 -25.17 6.77
CA GLY A 381 15.93 -25.00 5.58
C GLY A 381 14.49 -25.53 5.75
N CYS A 382 14.05 -25.79 6.98
CA CYS A 382 12.72 -26.36 7.28
C CYS A 382 11.92 -25.52 8.29
N GLY A 383 10.59 -25.64 8.25
CA GLY A 383 9.69 -24.90 9.12
C GLY A 383 9.47 -23.43 8.73
N ASP A 384 8.57 -22.78 9.45
CA ASP A 384 8.29 -21.35 9.33
C ASP A 384 9.38 -20.52 10.02
N PHE A 385 9.62 -19.30 9.53
CA PHE A 385 10.61 -18.43 10.14
C PHE A 385 10.09 -17.71 11.38
N ASP A 386 10.92 -17.71 12.42
CA ASP A 386 10.73 -16.86 13.61
C ASP A 386 11.71 -15.69 13.55
N PHE A 387 11.20 -14.49 13.36
CA PHE A 387 12.00 -13.28 13.26
C PHE A 387 12.14 -12.61 14.63
N PRO A 388 13.31 -12.05 14.96
CA PRO A 388 13.54 -11.38 16.25
C PRO A 388 12.61 -10.17 16.44
N ASP A 389 12.31 -9.46 15.37
CA ASP A 389 11.41 -8.32 15.35
C ASP A 389 10.80 -8.09 13.95
N PHE A 390 9.79 -7.22 13.92
CA PHE A 390 9.05 -6.91 12.71
C PHE A 390 9.86 -6.12 11.68
N GLN A 391 10.89 -5.39 12.10
CA GLN A 391 11.74 -4.62 11.19
C GLN A 391 12.62 -5.57 10.36
N VAL A 392 13.27 -6.54 11.01
CA VAL A 392 14.06 -7.60 10.36
C VAL A 392 13.15 -8.41 9.42
N ALA A 393 11.98 -8.83 9.90
CA ALA A 393 11.00 -9.55 9.08
C ALA A 393 10.58 -8.75 7.83
N SER A 394 10.24 -7.47 8.01
CA SER A 394 9.81 -6.61 6.91
C SER A 394 10.91 -6.38 5.90
N ALA A 395 12.13 -6.07 6.35
CA ALA A 395 13.28 -5.86 5.47
C ALA A 395 13.58 -7.10 4.62
N TRP A 396 13.57 -8.29 5.26
CA TRP A 396 13.74 -9.57 4.58
C TRP A 396 12.64 -9.85 3.55
N ILE A 397 11.37 -9.65 3.92
CA ILE A 397 10.21 -9.89 3.05
C ILE A 397 10.20 -8.93 1.85
N PHE A 398 10.52 -7.65 2.05
CA PHE A 398 10.64 -6.69 0.96
C PHE A 398 11.81 -7.02 0.04
N TRP A 399 12.97 -7.36 0.60
CA TRP A 399 14.11 -7.80 -0.19
C TRP A 399 13.77 -9.02 -1.07
N LEU A 400 13.15 -10.06 -0.50
CA LEU A 400 12.72 -11.24 -1.24
C LEU A 400 11.73 -10.86 -2.35
N SER A 401 10.74 -10.02 -2.05
CA SER A 401 9.75 -9.57 -3.03
C SER A 401 10.42 -8.84 -4.20
N PHE A 402 11.36 -7.92 -3.92
CA PHE A 402 12.09 -7.19 -4.94
C PHE A 402 13.02 -8.09 -5.75
N LYS A 403 13.68 -9.05 -5.09
CA LYS A 403 14.52 -10.06 -5.75
C LYS A 403 13.71 -10.92 -6.72
N ILE A 404 12.53 -11.40 -6.30
CA ILE A 404 11.63 -12.18 -7.15
C ILE A 404 11.25 -11.38 -8.40
N HIS A 405 10.78 -10.14 -8.24
CA HIS A 405 10.42 -9.28 -9.37
C HIS A 405 11.60 -8.98 -10.31
N ALA A 406 12.82 -8.82 -9.78
CA ALA A 406 14.03 -8.66 -10.57
C ALA A 406 14.41 -9.93 -11.34
N LEU A 407 14.31 -11.11 -10.72
CA LEU A 407 14.56 -12.40 -11.35
C LEU A 407 13.52 -12.70 -12.44
N GLU A 408 12.24 -12.44 -12.18
CA GLU A 408 11.19 -12.55 -13.20
C GLU A 408 11.47 -11.65 -14.40
N SER A 409 11.89 -10.42 -14.15
CA SER A 409 12.25 -9.48 -15.21
C SER A 409 13.47 -9.97 -16.01
N TYR A 410 14.50 -10.48 -15.34
CA TYR A 410 15.67 -11.09 -15.97
C TYR A 410 15.26 -12.26 -16.87
N LEU A 411 14.46 -13.19 -16.35
CA LEU A 411 13.98 -14.34 -17.11
C LEU A 411 13.12 -13.92 -18.30
N SER A 412 12.27 -12.91 -18.16
CA SER A 412 11.48 -12.40 -19.29
C SER A 412 12.33 -11.77 -20.40
N VAL A 413 13.40 -11.04 -20.05
CA VAL A 413 14.35 -10.51 -21.04
C VAL A 413 15.08 -11.67 -21.74
N VAL A 414 15.49 -12.68 -20.98
CA VAL A 414 16.12 -13.89 -21.52
C VAL A 414 15.21 -14.59 -22.53
N ASP A 415 13.93 -14.79 -22.19
CA ASP A 415 12.95 -15.42 -23.07
C ASP A 415 12.77 -14.62 -24.37
N ILE A 416 12.65 -13.30 -24.30
CA ILE A 416 12.55 -12.42 -25.49
C ILE A 416 13.79 -12.56 -26.38
N ILE A 417 14.99 -12.58 -25.78
CA ILE A 417 16.26 -12.76 -26.52
C ILE A 417 16.30 -14.15 -27.17
N GLN A 418 15.83 -15.18 -26.47
CA GLN A 418 15.81 -16.54 -27.01
C GLN A 418 14.80 -16.69 -28.16
N SER A 419 13.58 -16.19 -28.00
CA SER A 419 12.56 -16.21 -29.06
C SER A 419 13.00 -15.42 -30.29
N SER A 420 13.64 -14.26 -30.11
CA SER A 420 14.18 -13.48 -31.23
C SER A 420 15.32 -14.19 -31.96
N ARG A 421 16.23 -14.87 -31.23
CA ARG A 421 17.29 -15.69 -31.84
C ARG A 421 16.75 -16.90 -32.58
N GLN A 422 15.79 -17.63 -32.03
CA GLN A 422 15.17 -18.77 -32.72
C GLN A 422 14.50 -18.31 -34.02
N ASN A 423 13.86 -17.14 -34.04
CA ASN A 423 13.29 -16.57 -35.26
C ASN A 423 14.37 -16.20 -36.30
N HIS A 424 15.55 -15.75 -35.87
CA HIS A 424 16.68 -15.49 -36.76
C HIS A 424 17.39 -16.76 -37.22
N GLU A 425 17.65 -17.73 -36.33
CA GLU A 425 18.24 -19.02 -36.68
C GLU A 425 17.31 -19.84 -37.58
N ILE A 426 15.98 -19.77 -37.45
CA ILE A 426 15.06 -20.39 -38.42
C ILE A 426 15.15 -19.70 -39.79
N SER A 427 15.47 -18.40 -39.82
CA SER A 427 15.74 -17.67 -41.08
C SER A 427 17.12 -18.00 -41.67
N ASP A 428 18.14 -18.20 -40.82
CA ASP A 428 19.53 -18.45 -41.20
C ASP A 428 19.86 -19.95 -41.32
N LEU A 429 19.01 -20.85 -40.84
CA LEU A 429 19.13 -22.30 -41.11
C LEU A 429 18.83 -22.64 -42.58
N CYS A 430 18.36 -21.66 -43.37
CA CYS A 430 18.43 -21.68 -44.83
C CYS A 430 19.81 -21.25 -45.39
N GLY A 431 20.80 -20.91 -44.56
CA GLY A 431 22.12 -20.43 -45.00
C GLY A 431 23.19 -20.38 -43.90
N HIS A 432 24.03 -21.41 -43.86
CA HIS A 432 25.39 -21.47 -43.27
C HIS A 432 25.57 -21.67 -41.75
N ARG A 433 26.11 -22.86 -41.43
CA ARG A 433 26.77 -23.29 -40.18
C ARG A 433 27.95 -22.39 -39.80
N SER A 434 27.94 -21.84 -38.58
CA SER A 434 29.16 -21.42 -37.89
C SER A 434 29.20 -21.97 -36.46
N ASN A 435 30.33 -22.57 -36.07
CA ASN A 435 30.49 -23.35 -34.83
C ASN A 435 30.67 -22.49 -33.56
N THR A 436 30.76 -21.17 -33.68
CA THR A 436 30.95 -20.24 -32.54
C THR A 436 29.66 -19.97 -31.74
N SER A 437 28.49 -20.35 -32.28
CA SER A 437 27.20 -20.16 -31.60
C SER A 437 27.01 -21.11 -30.41
N SER A 438 27.51 -22.34 -30.50
CA SER A 438 27.31 -23.41 -29.51
C SER A 438 27.75 -23.02 -28.08
N THR A 439 28.94 -22.44 -27.92
CA THR A 439 29.49 -22.13 -26.59
C THR A 439 28.70 -21.02 -25.90
N ARG A 440 28.28 -19.98 -26.63
CA ARG A 440 27.46 -18.87 -26.10
C ARG A 440 26.07 -19.32 -25.70
N VAL A 441 25.45 -20.22 -26.48
CA VAL A 441 24.13 -20.79 -26.14
C VAL A 441 24.24 -21.60 -24.84
N SER A 442 25.29 -22.42 -24.68
CA SER A 442 25.45 -23.22 -23.45
C SER A 442 25.60 -22.37 -22.18
N GLN A 443 26.32 -21.25 -22.24
CA GLN A 443 26.49 -20.35 -21.10
C GLN A 443 25.17 -19.60 -20.79
N PHE A 444 24.44 -19.21 -21.84
CA PHE A 444 23.14 -18.55 -21.72
C PHE A 444 22.09 -19.48 -21.07
N CYS A 445 21.98 -20.73 -21.53
CA CYS A 445 21.09 -21.73 -20.94
C CYS A 445 21.44 -22.04 -19.47
N LYS A 446 22.75 -22.12 -19.14
CA LYS A 446 23.19 -22.29 -17.74
C LYS A 446 22.78 -21.10 -16.86
N GLY A 447 22.91 -19.87 -17.36
CA GLY A 447 22.48 -18.67 -16.65
C GLY A 447 20.96 -18.63 -16.42
N MET A 448 20.17 -19.05 -17.42
CA MET A 448 18.72 -19.16 -17.31
C MET A 448 18.30 -20.20 -16.26
N LEU A 449 18.86 -21.41 -16.31
CA LEU A 449 18.56 -22.47 -15.33
C LEU A 449 18.94 -22.04 -13.90
N GLY A 450 20.09 -21.38 -13.74
CA GLY A 450 20.50 -20.81 -12.45
C GLY A 450 19.51 -19.77 -11.92
N ALA A 451 19.06 -18.84 -12.77
CA ALA A 451 18.09 -17.81 -12.40
C ALA A 451 16.70 -18.39 -12.05
N ARG A 452 16.25 -19.45 -12.74
CA ARG A 452 15.00 -20.16 -12.42
C ARG A 452 15.08 -20.85 -11.06
N SER A 453 16.19 -21.54 -10.78
CA SER A 453 16.42 -22.14 -9.46
C SER A 453 16.45 -21.08 -8.35
N GLU A 454 17.14 -19.97 -8.58
CA GLU A 454 17.22 -18.86 -7.62
C GLU A 454 15.84 -18.19 -7.40
N LEU A 455 14.99 -18.13 -8.42
CA LEU A 455 13.61 -17.63 -8.32
C LEU A 455 12.76 -18.53 -7.42
N LEU A 456 12.76 -19.84 -7.68
CA LEU A 456 11.99 -20.81 -6.91
C LEU A 456 12.42 -20.86 -5.44
N GLU A 457 13.73 -20.81 -5.18
CA GLU A 457 14.27 -20.71 -3.83
C GLU A 457 13.80 -19.43 -3.13
N ALA A 458 13.90 -18.27 -3.79
CA ALA A 458 13.46 -16.99 -3.23
C ALA A 458 11.94 -16.99 -2.93
N VAL A 459 11.13 -17.58 -3.80
CA VAL A 459 9.68 -17.76 -3.58
C VAL A 459 9.43 -18.66 -2.37
N GLN A 460 10.14 -19.77 -2.25
CA GLN A 460 9.98 -20.68 -1.11
C GLN A 460 10.35 -19.99 0.22
N LEU A 461 11.45 -19.24 0.24
CA LEU A 461 11.84 -18.42 1.39
C LEU A 461 10.77 -17.36 1.71
N LEU A 462 10.16 -16.76 0.69
CA LEU A 462 9.11 -15.76 0.90
C LEU A 462 7.87 -16.38 1.54
N ILE A 463 7.40 -17.52 1.01
CA ILE A 463 6.25 -18.25 1.55
C ILE A 463 6.48 -18.64 3.01
N ARG A 464 7.67 -19.14 3.36
CA ARG A 464 8.06 -19.49 4.74
C ARG A 464 8.13 -18.30 5.69
N SER A 465 8.25 -17.08 5.14
CA SER A 465 8.27 -15.84 5.92
C SER A 465 6.86 -15.30 6.21
N LEU A 466 5.85 -15.64 5.38
CA LEU A 466 4.50 -15.06 5.48
C LEU A 466 3.76 -15.35 6.79
N PRO A 467 3.86 -16.54 7.42
CA PRO A 467 3.16 -16.83 8.67
C PRO A 467 3.48 -15.83 9.79
N TYR A 468 4.70 -15.26 9.79
CA TYR A 468 5.08 -14.22 10.74
C TYR A 468 4.17 -12.98 10.66
N LEU A 469 3.82 -12.52 9.46
CA LEU A 469 2.97 -11.33 9.26
C LEU A 469 1.53 -11.52 9.74
N LEU A 470 1.11 -12.78 9.94
CA LEU A 470 -0.22 -13.15 10.41
C LEU A 470 -0.26 -13.34 11.94
N GLN A 471 0.87 -13.23 12.64
CA GLN A 471 0.89 -13.32 14.09
C GLN A 471 0.19 -12.11 14.75
N ALA A 472 -0.46 -12.34 15.89
CA ALA A 472 -1.27 -11.32 16.56
C ALA A 472 -0.45 -10.10 17.05
N ASN A 473 0.79 -10.34 17.47
CA ASN A 473 1.75 -9.36 18.01
C ASN A 473 2.30 -8.37 16.95
N VAL A 474 2.13 -8.64 15.66
CA VAL A 474 2.58 -7.77 14.56
C VAL A 474 1.60 -6.62 14.28
N GLY A 475 0.42 -6.64 14.92
CA GLY A 475 -0.59 -5.60 14.79
C GLY A 475 -1.30 -5.61 13.42
N TYR A 476 -2.09 -4.57 13.15
CA TYR A 476 -2.79 -4.43 11.86
C TYR A 476 -1.83 -4.13 10.70
N VAL A 477 -0.67 -3.56 10.98
CA VAL A 477 0.31 -3.25 9.93
C VAL A 477 0.85 -4.52 9.25
N GLY A 478 1.24 -5.54 10.02
CA GLY A 478 1.70 -6.82 9.45
C GLY A 478 0.64 -7.50 8.59
N ARG A 479 -0.59 -7.55 9.09
CA ARG A 479 -1.75 -8.09 8.37
C ARG A 479 -2.08 -7.30 7.10
N SER A 480 -1.86 -5.99 7.11
CA SER A 480 -2.06 -5.14 5.92
C SER A 480 -1.00 -5.38 4.85
N PHE A 481 0.21 -5.81 5.25
CA PHE A 481 1.31 -6.06 4.33
C PHE A 481 1.29 -7.44 3.68
N VAL A 482 0.65 -8.45 4.28
CA VAL A 482 0.70 -9.85 3.79
C VAL A 482 0.25 -10.02 2.35
N ALA A 483 -0.67 -9.16 1.89
CA ALA A 483 -1.22 -9.19 0.52
C ALA A 483 -0.13 -9.10 -0.55
N PHE A 484 0.90 -8.30 -0.30
CA PHE A 484 1.92 -7.95 -1.28
C PHE A 484 2.94 -9.07 -1.57
N PRO A 485 3.64 -9.63 -0.55
CA PRO A 485 4.54 -10.74 -0.78
C PRO A 485 3.78 -12.01 -1.19
N LEU A 486 2.54 -12.20 -0.72
CA LEU A 486 1.69 -13.30 -1.15
C LEU A 486 1.37 -13.22 -2.65
N GLU A 487 0.99 -12.04 -3.14
CA GLU A 487 0.73 -11.83 -4.57
C GLU A 487 2.01 -11.95 -5.40
N THR A 488 3.14 -11.47 -4.89
CA THR A 488 4.45 -11.61 -5.54
C THR A 488 4.84 -13.08 -5.72
N ALA A 489 4.74 -13.88 -4.65
CA ALA A 489 5.00 -15.32 -4.71
C ALA A 489 4.05 -16.03 -5.69
N ARG A 490 2.75 -15.69 -5.64
CA ARG A 490 1.74 -16.28 -6.54
C ARG A 490 2.04 -16.00 -8.00
N VAL A 491 2.26 -14.74 -8.36
CA VAL A 491 2.49 -14.33 -9.75
C VAL A 491 3.74 -15.01 -10.31
N ALA A 492 4.83 -15.03 -9.52
CA ALA A 492 6.05 -15.71 -9.92
C ALA A 492 5.86 -17.21 -10.16
N LEU A 493 5.13 -17.92 -9.28
CA LEU A 493 4.84 -19.35 -9.46
C LEU A 493 3.96 -19.61 -10.69
N LEU A 494 3.00 -18.75 -10.97
CA LEU A 494 2.15 -18.89 -12.16
C LEU A 494 2.91 -18.64 -13.45
N HIS A 495 3.77 -17.63 -13.49
CA HIS A 495 4.63 -17.39 -14.65
C HIS A 495 5.61 -18.53 -14.85
N GLU A 496 6.19 -19.08 -13.78
CA GLU A 496 7.09 -20.22 -13.87
C GLU A 496 6.37 -21.49 -14.36
N LEU A 497 5.15 -21.75 -13.88
CA LEU A 497 4.30 -22.83 -14.39
C LEU A 497 4.00 -22.66 -15.89
N GLN A 498 3.71 -21.43 -16.33
CA GLN A 498 3.50 -21.11 -17.74
C GLN A 498 4.77 -21.36 -18.57
N ARG A 499 5.95 -20.94 -18.07
CA ARG A 499 7.24 -21.19 -18.73
C ARG A 499 7.49 -22.69 -18.90
N GLU A 500 7.26 -23.49 -17.86
CA GLU A 500 7.38 -24.96 -17.94
C GLU A 500 6.44 -25.57 -18.98
N SER A 501 5.19 -25.11 -19.04
CA SER A 501 4.21 -25.60 -20.01
C SER A 501 4.52 -25.21 -21.46
N SER A 502 5.29 -24.12 -21.65
CA SER A 502 5.63 -23.59 -22.97
C SER A 502 6.87 -24.24 -23.60
N VAL A 503 7.67 -25.01 -22.84
CA VAL A 503 8.82 -25.72 -23.39
C VAL A 503 8.31 -26.79 -24.36
N PRO A 504 8.57 -26.70 -25.68
CA PRO A 504 8.17 -27.72 -26.62
C PRO A 504 8.88 -29.01 -26.24
N SER A 505 8.13 -30.07 -25.91
CA SER A 505 8.70 -31.40 -25.69
C SER A 505 9.20 -31.92 -27.04
N PRO A 506 10.51 -31.91 -27.33
CA PRO A 506 11.01 -32.40 -28.60
C PRO A 506 10.97 -33.91 -28.51
N ALA A 507 10.17 -34.57 -29.36
CA ALA A 507 10.00 -36.02 -29.34
C ALA A 507 11.31 -36.81 -29.48
N ASP A 508 12.42 -36.20 -29.93
CA ASP A 508 13.68 -36.89 -30.20
C ASP A 508 14.96 -36.18 -29.71
N VAL A 509 14.86 -35.19 -28.82
CA VAL A 509 16.05 -34.63 -28.18
C VAL A 509 15.97 -34.90 -26.69
N LEU A 510 16.89 -35.74 -26.21
CA LEU A 510 17.22 -35.95 -24.80
C LEU A 510 17.59 -34.60 -24.18
N SER A 511 16.59 -33.80 -23.83
CA SER A 511 16.75 -32.65 -22.96
C SER A 511 17.38 -33.15 -21.67
N PRO A 512 18.36 -32.44 -21.09
CA PRO A 512 18.95 -32.84 -19.82
C PRO A 512 17.82 -32.88 -18.79
N SER A 513 17.41 -34.10 -18.46
CA SER A 513 16.31 -34.41 -17.58
C SER A 513 16.68 -33.98 -16.17
N ILE A 514 16.44 -32.72 -15.83
CA ILE A 514 15.90 -32.44 -14.50
C ILE A 514 14.59 -33.21 -14.50
N SER A 515 14.46 -34.20 -13.61
CA SER A 515 13.23 -34.97 -13.39
C SER A 515 12.03 -34.06 -13.59
N ALA A 516 11.34 -34.16 -14.73
CA ALA A 516 10.34 -33.16 -15.12
C ALA A 516 9.16 -33.09 -14.13
N GLY A 517 9.03 -34.05 -13.22
CA GLY A 517 8.04 -34.06 -12.15
C GLY A 517 8.43 -33.24 -10.92
N GLU A 518 9.72 -33.14 -10.56
CA GLU A 518 10.15 -32.48 -9.32
C GLU A 518 9.87 -30.96 -9.28
N PRO A 519 10.24 -30.15 -10.29
CA PRO A 519 10.05 -28.71 -10.22
C PRO A 519 8.56 -28.34 -10.32
N THR A 520 7.79 -29.00 -11.19
CA THR A 520 6.35 -28.78 -11.29
C THR A 520 5.62 -29.14 -9.98
N GLN A 521 6.01 -30.24 -9.31
CA GLN A 521 5.47 -30.58 -8.00
C GLN A 521 5.82 -29.51 -6.95
N GLY A 522 7.04 -28.99 -6.98
CA GLY A 522 7.46 -27.88 -6.12
C GLY A 522 6.64 -26.60 -6.36
N ILE A 523 6.37 -26.26 -7.61
CA ILE A 523 5.53 -25.10 -7.98
C ILE A 523 4.09 -25.29 -7.49
N LEU A 524 3.50 -26.47 -7.69
CA LEU A 524 2.14 -26.78 -7.22
C LEU A 524 2.05 -26.75 -5.69
N GLN A 525 3.05 -27.27 -4.98
CA GLN A 525 3.12 -27.21 -3.52
C GLN A 525 3.28 -25.77 -3.02
N GLY A 526 4.05 -24.94 -3.73
CA GLY A 526 4.17 -23.51 -3.49
C GLY A 526 2.81 -22.80 -3.62
N LEU A 527 2.10 -23.06 -4.72
CA LEU A 527 0.76 -22.51 -4.95
C LEU A 527 -0.23 -22.96 -3.86
N ALA A 528 -0.24 -24.23 -3.49
CA ALA A 528 -1.07 -24.73 -2.40
C ALA A 528 -0.75 -24.04 -1.05
N SER A 529 0.52 -23.70 -0.81
CA SER A 529 0.94 -22.97 0.40
C SER A 529 0.53 -21.49 0.38
N CYS A 530 0.60 -20.83 -0.79
CA CYS A 530 0.01 -19.52 -0.99
C CYS A 530 -1.51 -19.54 -0.73
N ALA A 531 -2.23 -20.52 -1.25
CA ALA A 531 -3.68 -20.68 -1.03
C ALA A 531 -4.02 -20.78 0.48
N ARG A 532 -3.30 -21.64 1.22
CA ARG A 532 -3.48 -21.78 2.67
C ARG A 532 -3.22 -20.47 3.42
N THR A 533 -2.13 -19.78 3.06
CA THR A 533 -1.79 -18.49 3.67
C THR A 533 -2.86 -17.44 3.38
N MET A 534 -3.41 -17.45 2.17
CA MET A 534 -4.48 -16.57 1.76
C MET A 534 -5.77 -16.80 2.56
N GLU A 535 -6.17 -18.05 2.77
CA GLU A 535 -7.34 -18.39 3.60
C GLU A 535 -7.14 -17.96 5.06
N ASN A 536 -5.93 -18.13 5.61
CA ASN A 536 -5.60 -17.60 6.93
C ASN A 536 -5.70 -16.06 6.96
N ALA A 537 -5.18 -15.38 5.94
CA ALA A 537 -5.28 -13.93 5.80
C ALA A 537 -6.74 -13.46 5.68
N LYS A 538 -7.59 -14.16 4.92
CA LYS A 538 -9.04 -13.90 4.83
C LYS A 538 -9.74 -14.08 6.17
N ALA A 539 -9.44 -15.16 6.89
CA ALA A 539 -9.98 -15.40 8.24
C ALA A 539 -9.61 -14.26 9.21
N MET A 540 -8.45 -13.64 9.00
CA MET A 540 -7.98 -12.45 9.72
C MET A 540 -8.44 -11.11 9.13
N LYS A 541 -9.28 -11.13 8.07
CA LYS A 541 -9.82 -9.96 7.36
C LYS A 541 -8.76 -9.05 6.74
N CYS A 542 -7.68 -9.64 6.21
CA CYS A 542 -6.68 -8.91 5.44
C CYS A 542 -7.23 -8.55 4.05
N ALA A 543 -6.82 -7.40 3.49
CA ALA A 543 -7.05 -7.08 2.08
C ALA A 543 -6.19 -8.00 1.20
N LEU A 544 -6.69 -8.40 0.02
CA LEU A 544 -5.99 -9.30 -0.90
C LEU A 544 -6.20 -8.82 -2.36
N PHE A 545 -5.24 -9.12 -3.25
CA PHE A 545 -5.35 -8.76 -4.67
C PHE A 545 -6.38 -9.59 -5.44
N SER A 546 -6.55 -10.85 -5.06
CA SER A 546 -7.48 -11.78 -5.70
C SER A 546 -8.33 -12.46 -4.64
N ASP A 547 -9.65 -12.52 -4.83
CA ASP A 547 -10.53 -13.38 -4.01
C ASP A 547 -10.57 -14.83 -4.54
N GLN A 548 -10.27 -15.00 -5.83
CA GLN A 548 -10.46 -16.21 -6.62
C GLN A 548 -9.23 -17.13 -6.56
N TRP A 549 -9.24 -18.09 -5.64
CA TRP A 549 -8.26 -19.20 -5.61
C TRP A 549 -8.91 -20.59 -5.57
N THR A 550 -10.23 -20.66 -5.40
CA THR A 550 -10.96 -21.93 -5.21
C THR A 550 -10.85 -22.90 -6.39
N SER A 551 -10.29 -22.50 -7.53
CA SER A 551 -10.06 -23.39 -8.68
C SER A 551 -8.83 -24.30 -8.55
N TYR A 552 -7.84 -23.98 -7.72
CA TYR A 552 -6.59 -24.76 -7.66
C TYR A 552 -6.53 -25.78 -6.53
N SER A 553 -7.37 -25.67 -5.50
CA SER A 553 -7.35 -26.58 -4.35
C SER A 553 -8.04 -27.93 -4.57
N THR A 554 -8.76 -28.12 -5.69
CA THR A 554 -9.48 -29.37 -5.98
C THR A 554 -8.86 -30.19 -7.11
N GLY A 555 -7.66 -29.81 -7.59
CA GLY A 555 -6.94 -30.50 -8.66
C GLY A 555 -5.72 -31.31 -8.22
N VAL A 556 -5.43 -31.35 -6.91
CA VAL A 556 -4.43 -32.23 -6.29
C VAL A 556 -5.18 -33.20 -5.39
#